data_AF-A0A938E9T3-F1
#
_entry.id   AF-A0A938E9T3-F1
#
_cell.length_a   1.000
_cell.length_b   1.000
_cell.length_c   1.000
_cell.angle_alpha   90.00
_cell.angle_beta   90.00
_cell.angle_gamma   90.00
#
_symmetry.space_group_name_H-M   'P 1'
#
loop_
_entity.id
_entity.type
_entity.pdbx_description
1 polymer ?
#
loop_
_entity_poly.entity_id
_entity_poly.type
_entity_poly.pdbx_seq_one_letter_code
_entity_poly.pdbx_strand_id
1 'polypeptide(L)'
;MRSRLRDGSERLLALATIGLPSHRSEWGAAMQAELAAIEDPDVRRQFARSAAWAAFSKGLGLRLGLVFGAGLAVAAATTAASRLQLADGRPGVLAVTVPIPALVLLVVSLIAGFVTASFRGGLSTGSIAGAVSFACLFGVLAVEGEVWMKRHGVFILDADPPRDFVDANDVMLDIFTTGMWIGHALFWLPAVLFGASVGSSASRFARRGGSRLSPGARPRP
;
A
#
# COMPACT_ATOMS: atom_id res chain seq x y z
N MET A 1 24.15 31.08 14.71
CA MET A 1 23.75 29.67 14.96
C MET A 1 22.24 29.49 15.19
N ARG A 2 21.53 30.46 15.81
CA ARG A 2 20.06 30.41 16.05
C ARG A 2 19.18 30.32 14.77
N SER A 3 19.61 30.87 13.63
CA SER A 3 18.83 30.81 12.37
C SER A 3 18.74 29.40 11.76
N ARG A 4 19.83 28.62 11.75
CA ARG A 4 19.86 27.27 11.15
C ARG A 4 18.96 26.25 11.87
N LEU A 5 18.78 26.39 13.18
CA LEU A 5 17.92 25.51 13.96
C LEU A 5 16.44 25.80 13.73
N ARG A 6 16.11 27.06 13.46
CA ARG A 6 14.76 27.50 13.08
C ARG A 6 14.33 26.82 11.77
N ASP A 7 15.23 26.79 10.78
CA ASP A 7 15.05 26.15 9.48
C ASP A 7 14.83 24.63 9.55
N GLY A 8 15.58 23.90 10.38
CA GLY A 8 15.53 22.42 10.40
C GLY A 8 14.19 21.87 10.90
N SER A 9 13.68 22.43 12.00
CA SER A 9 12.40 22.05 12.59
C SER A 9 11.21 22.40 11.69
N GLU A 10 11.27 23.57 11.02
CA GLU A 10 10.25 23.99 10.05
C GLU A 10 10.24 23.08 8.83
N ARG A 11 11.40 22.75 8.25
CA ARG A 11 11.51 21.82 7.11
C ARG A 11 10.97 20.44 7.43
N LEU A 12 11.30 19.89 8.61
CA LEU A 12 10.83 18.58 9.04
C LEU A 12 9.30 18.55 9.15
N LEU A 13 8.71 19.55 9.80
CA LEU A 13 7.25 19.64 9.92
C LEU A 13 6.59 19.86 8.55
N ALA A 14 7.15 20.75 7.72
CA ALA A 14 6.65 20.98 6.36
C ALA A 14 6.59 19.67 5.57
N LEU A 15 7.70 18.92 5.52
CA LEU A 15 7.76 17.61 4.84
C LEU A 15 6.71 16.63 5.37
N ALA A 16 6.54 16.55 6.70
CA ALA A 16 5.56 15.66 7.31
C ALA A 16 4.10 16.06 7.00
N THR A 17 3.83 17.36 6.82
CA THR A 17 2.50 17.87 6.51
C THR A 17 2.10 17.77 5.03
N ILE A 18 3.06 17.59 4.10
CA ILE A 18 2.78 17.39 2.65
C ILE A 18 1.80 16.22 2.42
N GLY A 19 1.91 15.17 3.24
CA GLY A 19 1.08 13.98 3.14
C GLY A 19 -0.29 14.08 3.81
N LEU A 20 -0.65 15.21 4.41
CA LEU A 20 -1.92 15.34 5.13
C LEU A 20 -3.12 15.36 4.17
N PRO A 21 -4.23 14.70 4.54
CA PRO A 21 -5.48 14.85 3.82
C PRO A 21 -5.93 16.31 3.77
N SER A 22 -6.63 16.72 2.70
CA SER A 22 -7.10 18.11 2.53
C SER A 22 -7.93 18.64 3.71
N HIS A 23 -8.76 17.79 4.33
CA HIS A 23 -9.55 18.15 5.52
C HIS A 23 -8.72 18.37 6.80
N ARG A 24 -7.40 18.12 6.75
CA ARG A 24 -6.45 18.38 7.85
C ARG A 24 -5.40 19.43 7.49
N SER A 25 -5.59 20.16 6.39
CA SER A 25 -4.70 21.26 5.99
C SER A 25 -4.64 22.35 7.07
N GLU A 26 -5.78 22.70 7.66
CA GLU A 26 -5.87 23.64 8.80
C GLU A 26 -5.10 23.15 10.03
N TRP A 27 -5.12 21.84 10.30
CA TRP A 27 -4.33 21.25 11.39
C TRP A 27 -2.83 21.38 11.12
N GLY A 28 -2.38 21.17 9.89
CA GLY A 28 -0.99 21.41 9.50
C GLY A 28 -0.59 22.88 9.64
N ALA A 29 -1.46 23.81 9.25
CA ALA A 29 -1.23 25.24 9.42
C ALA A 29 -1.17 25.66 10.90
N ALA A 30 -2.06 25.12 11.74
CA ALA A 30 -2.05 25.34 13.18
C ALA A 30 -0.74 24.85 13.81
N MET A 31 -0.25 23.66 13.44
CA MET A 31 1.03 23.16 13.93
C MET A 31 2.22 24.04 13.51
N GLN A 32 2.19 24.62 12.31
CA GLN A 32 3.22 25.55 11.87
C GLN A 32 3.16 26.87 12.66
N ALA A 33 1.96 27.37 12.94
CA ALA A 33 1.76 28.56 13.78
C ALA A 33 2.24 28.33 15.22
N GLU A 34 1.91 27.19 15.82
CA GLU A 34 2.41 26.82 17.15
C GLU A 34 3.94 26.69 17.17
N LEU A 35 4.54 26.04 16.16
CA LEU A 35 5.99 25.94 16.05
C LEU A 35 6.66 27.33 15.95
N ALA A 36 6.03 28.28 15.27
CA ALA A 36 6.54 29.64 15.11
C ALA A 36 6.53 30.43 16.43
N ALA A 37 5.57 30.16 17.32
CA ALA A 37 5.41 30.80 18.62
C ALA A 37 6.38 30.28 19.70
N ILE A 38 6.99 29.10 19.51
CA ILE A 38 7.96 28.55 20.48
C ILE A 38 9.33 29.20 20.29
N GLU A 39 9.80 29.91 21.33
CA GLU A 39 11.10 30.59 21.35
C GLU A 39 12.26 29.67 21.78
N ASP A 40 12.00 28.74 22.70
CA ASP A 40 13.01 27.79 23.18
C ASP A 40 13.37 26.78 22.08
N PRO A 41 14.65 26.70 21.65
CA PRO A 41 15.07 25.83 20.56
C PRO A 41 14.90 24.33 20.86
N ASP A 42 15.02 23.87 22.10
CA ASP A 42 14.91 22.45 22.44
C ASP A 42 13.45 22.01 22.51
N VAL A 43 12.59 22.82 23.13
CA VAL A 43 11.13 22.61 23.12
C VAL A 43 10.61 22.63 21.68
N ARG A 44 11.08 23.56 20.85
CA ARG A 44 10.71 23.67 19.44
C ARG A 44 11.08 22.43 18.63
N ARG A 45 12.26 21.83 18.86
CA ARG A 45 12.66 20.58 18.19
C ARG A 45 11.81 19.40 18.64
N GLN A 46 11.53 19.30 19.94
CA GLN A 46 10.70 18.23 20.48
C GLN A 46 9.29 18.30 19.92
N PHE A 47 8.70 19.50 19.89
CA PHE A 47 7.40 19.76 19.28
C PHE A 47 7.41 19.42 17.78
N ALA A 48 8.40 19.90 17.03
CA ALA A 48 8.49 19.60 15.59
C ALA A 48 8.55 18.10 15.31
N ARG A 49 9.32 17.34 16.11
CA ARG A 49 9.42 15.87 15.97
C ARG A 49 8.11 15.17 16.29
N SER A 50 7.45 15.51 17.39
CA SER A 50 6.18 14.89 17.78
C SER A 50 5.06 15.25 16.79
N ALA A 51 4.97 16.51 16.38
CA ALA A 51 4.02 16.99 15.38
C ALA A 51 4.27 16.35 14.01
N ALA A 52 5.53 16.28 13.56
CA ALA A 52 5.89 15.62 12.31
C ALA A 52 5.59 14.11 12.35
N TRP A 53 5.87 13.43 13.46
CA TRP A 53 5.52 12.02 13.62
C TRP A 53 4.01 11.80 13.58
N ALA A 54 3.23 12.64 14.28
CA ALA A 54 1.78 12.59 14.26
C ALA A 54 1.21 12.85 12.85
N ALA A 55 1.74 13.85 12.14
CA ALA A 55 1.32 14.18 10.77
C ALA A 55 1.68 13.07 9.78
N PHE A 56 2.91 12.55 9.87
CA PHE A 56 3.40 11.45 9.04
C PHE A 56 2.57 10.19 9.25
N SER A 57 2.39 9.73 10.49
CA SER A 57 1.66 8.50 10.82
C SER A 57 0.17 8.55 10.42
N LYS A 58 -0.44 9.74 10.36
CA LYS A 58 -1.83 9.92 9.91
C LYS A 58 -1.98 10.22 8.42
N GLY A 59 -0.87 10.43 7.70
CA GLY A 59 -0.84 10.73 6.27
C GLY A 59 0.05 9.75 5.52
N LEU A 60 1.25 10.19 5.15
CA LEU A 60 2.18 9.46 4.29
C LEU A 60 2.61 8.10 4.86
N GLY A 61 2.89 8.02 6.16
CA GLY A 61 3.35 6.80 6.83
C GLY A 61 2.34 5.66 6.74
N LEU A 62 1.04 5.95 6.92
CA LEU A 62 -0.02 4.95 6.72
C LEU A 62 -0.06 4.47 5.26
N ARG A 63 0.04 5.40 4.29
CA ARG A 63 0.01 5.04 2.86
C ARG A 63 1.20 4.17 2.48
N LEU A 64 2.40 4.54 2.91
CA LEU A 64 3.61 3.73 2.68
C LEU A 64 3.52 2.37 3.38
N GLY A 65 3.02 2.34 4.62
CA GLY A 65 2.80 1.10 5.35
C GLY A 65 1.84 0.14 4.63
N LEU A 66 0.72 0.66 4.09
CA LEU A 66 -0.21 -0.13 3.28
C LEU A 66 0.43 -0.62 1.98
N VAL A 67 1.17 0.24 1.27
CA VAL A 67 1.81 -0.09 -0.01
C VAL A 67 2.88 -1.16 0.15
N PHE A 68 3.84 -0.96 1.06
CA PHE A 68 4.92 -1.93 1.27
C PHE A 68 4.42 -3.18 1.99
N GLY A 69 3.45 -3.04 2.90
CA GLY A 69 2.79 -4.16 3.54
C GLY A 69 2.07 -5.06 2.54
N ALA A 70 1.43 -4.48 1.51
CA ALA A 70 0.82 -5.26 0.42
C ALA A 70 1.86 -6.07 -0.36
N GLY A 71 2.96 -5.44 -0.76
CA GLY A 71 4.03 -6.13 -1.49
C GLY A 71 4.64 -7.27 -0.68
N LEU A 72 4.92 -7.03 0.60
CA LEU A 72 5.43 -8.05 1.52
C LEU A 72 4.44 -9.19 1.72
N ALA A 73 3.14 -8.90 1.87
CA ALA A 73 2.10 -9.92 2.03
C ALA A 73 1.99 -10.81 0.79
N VAL A 74 2.03 -10.22 -0.41
CA VAL A 74 2.04 -10.97 -1.67
C VAL A 74 3.30 -11.84 -1.79
N ALA A 75 4.48 -11.27 -1.55
CA ALA A 75 5.73 -12.02 -1.61
C ALA A 75 5.75 -13.20 -0.63
N ALA A 76 5.34 -12.97 0.62
CA ALA A 76 5.29 -14.00 1.65
C ALA A 76 4.31 -15.12 1.29
N ALA A 77 3.11 -14.77 0.81
CA ALA A 77 2.11 -15.75 0.41
C ALA A 77 2.56 -16.59 -0.80
N THR A 78 3.12 -15.96 -1.83
CA THR A 78 3.63 -16.68 -3.00
C THR A 78 4.82 -17.57 -2.64
N THR A 79 5.74 -17.09 -1.80
CA THR A 79 6.88 -17.89 -1.33
C THR A 79 6.38 -19.10 -0.53
N ALA A 80 5.47 -18.90 0.41
CA ALA A 80 4.90 -19.99 1.19
C ALA A 80 4.18 -21.02 0.30
N ALA A 81 3.39 -20.55 -0.66
CA ALA A 81 2.71 -21.42 -1.63
C ALA A 81 3.70 -22.23 -2.48
N SER A 82 4.74 -21.58 -3.03
CA SER A 82 5.82 -22.24 -3.77
C SER A 82 6.43 -23.37 -2.94
N ARG A 83 6.82 -23.08 -1.69
CA ARG A 83 7.48 -24.06 -0.82
C ARG A 83 6.58 -25.23 -0.42
N LEU A 84 5.29 -24.99 -0.19
CA LEU A 84 4.32 -26.04 0.10
C LEU A 84 4.05 -26.92 -1.13
N GLN A 85 3.88 -26.31 -2.31
CA GLN A 85 3.62 -27.06 -3.54
C GLN A 85 4.84 -27.84 -4.03
N LEU A 86 6.06 -27.31 -3.84
CA LEU A 86 7.32 -28.01 -4.08
C LEU A 86 7.44 -29.30 -3.26
N ALA A 87 6.93 -29.31 -2.02
CA ALA A 87 7.00 -30.47 -1.15
C ALA A 87 6.02 -31.57 -1.59
N ASP A 88 4.86 -31.18 -2.11
CA ASP A 88 3.75 -32.08 -2.43
C ASP A 88 3.72 -32.57 -3.91
N GLY A 89 4.63 -32.08 -4.77
CA GLY A 89 4.61 -32.38 -6.22
C GLY A 89 3.34 -31.87 -6.92
N ARG A 90 2.79 -30.76 -6.42
CA ARG A 90 1.48 -30.19 -6.77
C ARG A 90 1.56 -29.18 -7.92
N PRO A 91 0.41 -28.80 -8.54
CA PRO A 91 0.39 -27.79 -9.59
C PRO A 91 0.97 -26.46 -9.09
N GLY A 92 1.55 -25.68 -10.01
CA GLY A 92 2.28 -24.44 -9.74
C GLY A 92 1.50 -23.35 -8.98
N VAL A 93 2.13 -22.20 -8.83
CA VAL A 93 1.65 -21.15 -7.90
C VAL A 93 0.49 -20.31 -8.46
N LEU A 94 0.00 -20.58 -9.68
CA LEU A 94 -1.04 -19.80 -10.35
C LEU A 94 -2.31 -19.60 -9.50
N ALA A 95 -2.73 -20.64 -8.77
CA ALA A 95 -3.90 -20.59 -7.90
C ALA A 95 -3.78 -19.58 -6.75
N VAL A 96 -2.57 -19.10 -6.47
CA VAL A 96 -2.26 -18.12 -5.41
C VAL A 96 -1.98 -16.74 -6.00
N THR A 97 -1.28 -16.67 -7.14
CA THR A 97 -0.86 -15.40 -7.76
C THR A 97 -2.03 -14.58 -8.29
N VAL A 98 -3.16 -15.20 -8.61
CA VAL A 98 -4.37 -14.46 -9.01
C VAL A 98 -5.16 -13.93 -7.81
N PRO A 99 -5.69 -14.76 -6.89
CA PRO A 99 -6.61 -14.30 -5.85
C PRO A 99 -5.94 -13.54 -4.70
N ILE A 100 -4.71 -13.89 -4.30
CA ILE A 100 -4.08 -13.25 -3.14
C ILE A 100 -3.78 -11.78 -3.40
N PRO A 101 -3.10 -11.38 -4.49
CA PRO A 101 -2.91 -9.97 -4.79
C PRO A 101 -4.24 -9.23 -4.95
N ALA A 102 -5.25 -9.84 -5.58
CA ALA A 102 -6.57 -9.22 -5.70
C ALA A 102 -7.18 -8.90 -4.32
N LEU A 103 -7.17 -9.85 -3.39
CA LEU A 103 -7.68 -9.65 -2.02
C LEU A 103 -6.88 -8.57 -1.26
N VAL A 104 -5.55 -8.63 -1.33
CA VAL A 104 -4.67 -7.65 -0.68
C VAL A 104 -4.95 -6.25 -1.24
N LEU A 105 -5.04 -6.10 -2.55
CA LEU A 105 -5.30 -4.82 -3.21
C LEU A 105 -6.70 -4.28 -2.90
N LEU A 106 -7.71 -5.15 -2.81
CA LEU A 106 -9.04 -4.78 -2.34
C LEU A 106 -8.99 -4.19 -0.94
N VAL A 107 -8.35 -4.89 0.00
CA VAL A 107 -8.24 -4.45 1.40
C VAL A 107 -7.46 -3.13 1.51
N VAL A 108 -6.32 -2.99 0.82
CA VAL A 108 -5.54 -1.75 0.82
C VAL A 108 -6.34 -0.58 0.27
N SER A 109 -7.01 -0.78 -0.87
CA SER A 109 -7.81 0.27 -1.52
C SER A 109 -9.02 0.66 -0.67
N LEU A 110 -9.63 -0.31 0.01
CA LEU A 110 -10.72 -0.10 0.97
C LEU A 110 -10.26 0.72 2.16
N ILE A 111 -9.18 0.31 2.84
CA ILE A 111 -8.65 1.03 4.01
C ILE A 111 -8.26 2.45 3.61
N ALA A 112 -7.53 2.61 2.50
CA ALA A 112 -7.13 3.93 2.02
C ALA A 112 -8.33 4.80 1.65
N GLY A 113 -9.32 4.25 0.94
CA GLY A 113 -10.56 4.95 0.58
C GLY A 113 -11.37 5.35 1.80
N PHE A 114 -11.43 4.49 2.81
CA PHE A 114 -12.15 4.74 4.07
C PHE A 114 -11.48 5.84 4.88
N VAL A 115 -10.17 5.73 5.12
CA VAL A 115 -9.41 6.70 5.91
C VAL A 115 -9.40 8.08 5.25
N THR A 116 -9.23 8.13 3.93
CA THR A 116 -9.22 9.40 3.18
C THR A 116 -10.61 9.93 2.85
N ALA A 117 -11.67 9.13 3.04
CA ALA A 117 -13.03 9.40 2.57
C ALA A 117 -13.12 9.77 1.08
N SER A 118 -12.18 9.27 0.27
CA SER A 118 -11.97 9.67 -1.12
C SER A 118 -11.71 8.47 -2.01
N PHE A 119 -12.52 8.34 -3.07
CA PHE A 119 -12.32 7.34 -4.11
C PHE A 119 -10.94 7.48 -4.76
N ARG A 120 -10.54 8.71 -5.10
CA ARG A 120 -9.22 8.99 -5.69
C ARG A 120 -8.07 8.61 -4.75
N GLY A 121 -8.24 8.83 -3.45
CA GLY A 121 -7.25 8.44 -2.43
C GLY A 121 -7.09 6.93 -2.32
N GLY A 122 -8.21 6.20 -2.30
CA GLY A 122 -8.24 4.74 -2.37
C GLY A 122 -7.59 4.21 -3.65
N LEU A 123 -8.05 4.68 -4.81
CA LEU A 123 -7.56 4.26 -6.12
C LEU A 123 -6.05 4.49 -6.28
N SER A 124 -5.56 5.70 -5.99
CA SER A 124 -4.13 6.01 -6.10
C SER A 124 -3.27 5.13 -5.19
N THR A 125 -3.69 4.90 -3.95
CA THR A 125 -2.93 4.07 -3.00
C THR A 125 -2.97 2.60 -3.43
N GLY A 126 -4.13 2.11 -3.87
CA GLY A 126 -4.32 0.77 -4.41
C GLY A 126 -3.50 0.50 -5.67
N SER A 127 -3.45 1.45 -6.62
CA SER A 127 -2.64 1.31 -7.83
C SER A 127 -1.14 1.26 -7.54
N ILE A 128 -0.64 2.10 -6.62
CA ILE A 128 0.77 2.05 -6.19
C ILE A 128 1.06 0.73 -5.48
N ALA A 129 0.18 0.28 -4.58
CA ALA A 129 0.29 -1.03 -3.96
C ALA A 129 0.27 -2.15 -5.01
N GLY A 130 -0.53 -2.01 -6.09
CA GLY A 130 -0.55 -2.93 -7.23
C GLY A 130 0.80 -3.05 -7.91
N ALA A 131 1.43 -1.92 -8.22
CA ALA A 131 2.77 -1.89 -8.83
C ALA A 131 3.84 -2.51 -7.92
N VAL A 132 3.80 -2.19 -6.62
CA VAL A 132 4.75 -2.76 -5.64
C VAL A 132 4.53 -4.26 -5.45
N SER A 133 3.28 -4.70 -5.31
CA SER A 133 2.93 -6.13 -5.23
C SER A 133 3.33 -6.90 -6.48
N PHE A 134 3.16 -6.30 -7.66
CA PHE A 134 3.64 -6.88 -8.92
C PHE A 134 5.16 -7.05 -8.88
N ALA A 135 5.92 -5.99 -8.59
CA ALA A 135 7.38 -6.09 -8.51
C ALA A 135 7.86 -7.14 -7.48
N CYS A 136 7.25 -7.19 -6.30
CA CYS A 136 7.53 -8.20 -5.28
C CYS A 136 7.19 -9.62 -5.73
N LEU A 137 6.04 -9.82 -6.39
CA LEU A 137 5.65 -11.11 -6.95
C LEU A 137 6.67 -11.59 -7.98
N PHE A 138 7.08 -10.72 -8.92
CA PHE A 138 8.09 -11.07 -9.93
C PHE A 138 9.42 -11.45 -9.31
N GLY A 139 9.87 -10.71 -8.29
CA GLY A 139 11.10 -11.05 -7.56
C GLY A 139 11.02 -12.46 -6.97
N VAL A 140 9.88 -12.83 -6.38
CA VAL A 140 9.66 -14.19 -5.85
C VAL A 140 9.62 -15.22 -6.97
N LEU A 141 8.87 -14.98 -8.04
CA LEU A 141 8.74 -15.92 -9.15
C LEU A 141 10.08 -16.16 -9.86
N ALA A 142 10.92 -15.14 -10.03
CA ALA A 142 12.23 -15.29 -10.64
C ALA A 142 13.16 -16.16 -9.78
N VAL A 143 13.20 -15.93 -8.47
CA VAL A 143 14.03 -16.69 -7.53
C VAL A 143 13.52 -18.13 -7.37
N GLU A 144 12.22 -18.30 -7.15
CA GLU A 144 11.63 -19.62 -6.96
C GLU A 144 11.55 -20.40 -8.29
N GLY A 145 11.37 -19.74 -9.43
CA GLY A 145 11.32 -20.37 -10.75
C GLY A 145 12.58 -21.17 -11.08
N GLU A 146 13.75 -20.63 -10.74
CA GLU A 146 15.02 -21.35 -10.90
C GLU A 146 15.07 -22.61 -10.00
N VAL A 147 14.54 -22.53 -8.78
CA VAL A 147 14.47 -23.66 -7.86
C VAL A 147 13.55 -24.76 -8.40
N TRP A 148 12.39 -24.39 -8.95
CA TRP A 148 11.45 -25.32 -9.57
C TRP A 148 12.07 -25.99 -10.80
N MET A 149 12.69 -25.21 -11.68
CA MET A 149 13.32 -25.75 -12.89
C MET A 149 14.44 -26.74 -12.55
N LYS A 150 15.32 -26.41 -11.60
CA LYS A 150 16.40 -27.31 -11.18
C LYS A 150 15.90 -28.60 -10.54
N ARG A 151 14.80 -28.55 -9.80
CA ARG A 151 14.32 -29.69 -9.00
C ARG A 151 13.34 -30.58 -9.75
N HIS A 152 12.51 -29.99 -10.61
CA HIS A 152 11.39 -30.67 -11.26
C HIS A 152 11.39 -30.52 -12.79
N GLY A 153 12.22 -29.63 -13.35
CA GLY A 153 12.26 -29.41 -14.81
C GLY A 153 11.01 -28.74 -15.36
N VAL A 154 10.32 -27.94 -14.56
CA VAL A 154 9.05 -27.27 -14.93
C VAL A 154 9.05 -25.79 -14.55
N PHE A 155 8.22 -25.00 -15.23
CA PHE A 155 7.98 -23.60 -14.89
C PHE A 155 7.10 -23.47 -13.64
N ILE A 156 7.39 -22.47 -12.80
CA ILE A 156 6.73 -22.32 -11.49
C ILE A 156 5.24 -21.93 -11.58
N LEU A 157 4.83 -21.24 -12.65
CA LEU A 157 3.47 -20.71 -12.74
C LEU A 157 2.45 -21.82 -13.01
N ASP A 158 2.68 -22.61 -14.06
CA ASP A 158 1.76 -23.63 -14.55
C ASP A 158 2.22 -25.08 -14.26
N ALA A 159 3.47 -25.27 -13.83
CA ALA A 159 4.11 -26.58 -13.67
C ALA A 159 4.26 -27.35 -15.00
N ASP A 160 4.32 -26.65 -16.14
CA ASP A 160 4.57 -27.27 -17.43
C ASP A 160 6.08 -27.39 -17.71
N PRO A 161 6.55 -28.48 -18.34
CA PRO A 161 7.93 -28.62 -18.75
C PRO A 161 8.24 -27.76 -20.00
N PRO A 162 9.48 -27.29 -20.16
CA PRO A 162 9.88 -26.57 -21.35
C PRO A 162 9.84 -27.48 -22.58
N ARG A 163 9.45 -26.94 -23.75
CA ARG A 163 9.39 -27.68 -25.01
C ARG A 163 10.76 -27.89 -25.65
N ASP A 164 11.67 -26.95 -25.38
CA ASP A 164 13.04 -26.92 -25.90
C ASP A 164 14.03 -26.71 -24.74
N PHE A 165 15.33 -26.75 -25.03
CA PHE A 165 16.35 -26.39 -24.05
C PHE A 165 16.17 -24.93 -23.63
N VAL A 166 16.10 -24.70 -22.32
CA VAL A 166 15.96 -23.37 -21.72
C VAL A 166 17.12 -23.11 -20.78
N ASP A 167 17.70 -21.91 -20.84
CA ASP A 167 18.71 -21.48 -19.88
C ASP A 167 18.06 -20.78 -18.65
N ALA A 168 18.88 -20.35 -17.69
CA ALA A 168 18.37 -19.70 -16.48
C ALA A 168 17.71 -18.33 -16.76
N ASN A 169 18.17 -17.59 -17.77
CA ASN A 169 17.57 -16.31 -18.14
C ASN A 169 16.20 -16.55 -18.79
N ASP A 170 16.08 -17.58 -19.63
CA ASP A 170 14.80 -17.98 -20.23
C ASP A 170 13.78 -18.34 -19.15
N VAL A 171 14.18 -19.07 -18.10
CA VAL A 171 13.31 -19.41 -16.96
C VAL A 171 12.84 -18.16 -16.21
N MET A 172 13.72 -17.18 -16.01
CA MET A 172 13.34 -15.92 -15.35
C MET A 172 12.47 -15.03 -16.23
N LEU A 173 12.70 -15.04 -17.54
CA LEU A 173 11.98 -14.21 -18.51
C LEU A 173 10.67 -14.83 -19.00
N ASP A 174 10.52 -16.15 -18.91
CA ASP A 174 9.29 -16.87 -19.26
C ASP A 174 8.08 -16.28 -18.52
N ILE A 175 8.33 -15.89 -17.26
CA ILE A 175 7.39 -15.20 -16.40
C ILE A 175 6.80 -13.97 -17.12
N PHE A 176 7.57 -13.20 -17.89
CA PHE A 176 7.10 -12.02 -18.63
C PHE A 176 6.46 -12.33 -19.98
N THR A 177 6.83 -13.43 -20.61
CA THR A 177 6.34 -13.79 -21.95
C THR A 177 4.99 -14.48 -21.90
N THR A 178 4.59 -14.98 -20.73
CA THR A 178 3.27 -15.59 -20.56
C THR A 178 2.16 -14.53 -20.70
N GLY A 179 1.21 -14.76 -21.61
CA GLY A 179 0.00 -13.92 -21.75
C GLY A 179 -0.91 -13.92 -20.50
N MET A 180 -0.54 -14.68 -19.47
CA MET A 180 -1.28 -14.87 -18.22
C MET A 180 -1.44 -13.58 -17.41
N TRP A 181 -0.60 -12.55 -17.61
CA TRP A 181 -0.74 -11.27 -16.90
C TRP A 181 -1.99 -10.50 -17.25
N ILE A 182 -2.54 -10.69 -18.45
CA ILE A 182 -3.83 -10.12 -18.82
C ILE A 182 -4.92 -10.66 -17.88
N GLY A 183 -4.90 -11.98 -17.63
CA GLY A 183 -5.77 -12.62 -16.66
C GLY A 183 -5.61 -12.03 -15.26
N HIS A 184 -4.37 -11.90 -14.78
CA HIS A 184 -4.10 -11.29 -13.47
C HIS A 184 -4.65 -9.86 -13.37
N ALA A 185 -4.38 -9.02 -14.37
CA ALA A 185 -4.85 -7.64 -14.41
C ALA A 185 -6.38 -7.54 -14.40
N LEU A 186 -7.08 -8.45 -15.10
CA LEU A 186 -8.53 -8.52 -15.11
C LEU A 186 -9.13 -8.79 -13.73
N PHE A 187 -8.41 -9.47 -12.83
CA PHE A 187 -8.87 -9.67 -11.45
C PHE A 187 -8.39 -8.57 -10.49
N TRP A 188 -7.16 -8.07 -10.69
CA TRP A 188 -6.55 -7.12 -9.77
C TRP A 188 -7.13 -5.71 -9.91
N LEU A 189 -7.39 -5.25 -11.14
CA LEU A 189 -7.90 -3.89 -11.37
C LEU A 189 -9.31 -3.69 -10.79
N PRO A 190 -10.28 -4.61 -11.00
CA PRO A 190 -11.59 -4.50 -10.36
C PRO A 190 -11.51 -4.52 -8.84
N ALA A 191 -10.60 -5.29 -8.25
CA ALA A 191 -10.41 -5.34 -6.81
C ALA A 191 -10.01 -3.97 -6.24
N VAL A 192 -9.09 -3.25 -6.89
CA VAL A 192 -8.70 -1.88 -6.53
C VAL A 192 -9.89 -0.92 -6.63
N LEU A 193 -10.61 -0.96 -7.76
CA LEU A 193 -11.77 -0.09 -8.00
C LEU A 193 -12.88 -0.32 -6.96
N PHE A 194 -13.20 -1.59 -6.71
CA PHE A 194 -14.24 -1.98 -5.75
C PHE A 194 -13.85 -1.58 -4.33
N GLY A 195 -12.62 -1.88 -3.90
CA GLY A 195 -12.12 -1.47 -2.59
C GLY A 195 -12.20 0.05 -2.40
N ALA A 196 -11.69 0.83 -3.35
CA ALA A 196 -11.72 2.29 -3.28
C ALA A 196 -13.17 2.85 -3.23
N SER A 197 -14.08 2.27 -4.00
CA SER A 197 -15.50 2.65 -4.04
C SER A 197 -16.20 2.36 -2.72
N VAL A 198 -16.09 1.13 -2.21
CA VAL A 198 -16.71 0.71 -0.95
C VAL A 198 -16.13 1.48 0.22
N GLY A 199 -14.81 1.59 0.32
CA GLY A 199 -14.15 2.30 1.42
C GLY A 199 -14.57 3.77 1.51
N SER A 200 -14.54 4.49 0.38
CA SER A 200 -14.94 5.91 0.37
C SER A 200 -16.43 6.11 0.66
N SER A 201 -17.30 5.22 0.19
CA SER A 201 -18.75 5.27 0.45
C SER A 201 -19.07 5.01 1.92
N ALA A 202 -18.47 3.97 2.52
CA ALA A 202 -18.65 3.62 3.92
C ALA A 202 -18.21 4.76 4.87
N SER A 203 -17.09 5.43 4.57
CA SER A 203 -16.61 6.57 5.35
C SER A 203 -17.57 7.77 5.29
N ARG A 204 -18.13 8.06 4.12
CA ARG A 204 -19.13 9.13 3.96
C ARG A 204 -20.43 8.81 4.71
N PHE A 205 -20.88 7.56 4.67
CA PHE A 205 -22.06 7.13 5.40
C PHE A 205 -21.86 7.26 6.92
N ALA A 206 -20.73 6.78 7.44
CA ALA A 206 -20.38 6.88 8.86
C ALA A 206 -20.37 8.34 9.36
N ARG A 207 -19.83 9.27 8.57
CA ARG A 207 -19.80 10.70 8.90
C ARG A 207 -21.19 11.35 8.90
N ARG A 208 -22.08 10.95 7.98
CA ARG A 208 -23.47 11.46 7.92
C ARG A 208 -24.35 10.89 9.03
N GLY A 209 -24.11 9.65 9.45
CA GLY A 209 -24.80 9.04 10.59
C GLY A 209 -24.53 9.78 11.90
N GLY A 210 -23.28 10.20 12.13
CA GLY A 210 -22.90 10.96 13.32
C GLY A 210 -23.58 12.32 13.44
N SER A 211 -23.85 13.01 12.33
CA SER A 211 -24.49 14.34 12.36
C SER A 211 -25.98 14.33 12.72
N ARG A 212 -26.69 13.20 12.54
CA ARG A 212 -28.13 13.10 12.86
C ARG A 212 -28.40 12.80 14.33
N LEU A 213 -27.38 12.41 15.08
CA LEU A 213 -27.48 12.04 16.50
C LEU A 213 -26.92 13.14 17.43
N SER A 214 -26.89 14.41 17.01
CA SER A 214 -26.74 15.56 17.92
C SER A 214 -28.11 16.19 18.18
N PRO A 215 -28.87 15.72 19.19
CA PRO A 215 -30.14 16.31 19.58
C PRO A 215 -29.82 17.43 20.56
N GLY A 216 -29.56 18.65 20.08
CA GLY A 216 -29.09 19.69 21.01
C GLY A 216 -28.84 21.09 20.48
N ALA A 217 -29.30 21.44 19.27
CA ALA A 217 -29.44 22.86 18.95
C ALA A 217 -30.61 23.42 19.78
N ARG A 218 -30.30 23.87 21.00
CA ARG A 218 -31.25 24.58 21.87
C ARG A 218 -31.83 25.78 21.11
N PRO A 219 -33.13 26.05 21.21
CA PRO A 219 -33.68 27.31 20.70
C PRO A 219 -32.98 28.47 21.42
N ARG A 220 -32.46 29.43 20.65
CA ARG A 220 -31.95 30.69 21.22
C ARG A 220 -33.15 31.54 21.66
N PRO A 221 -33.06 32.20 22.83
CA PRO A 221 -34.06 33.16 23.30
C PRO A 221 -34.11 34.40 22.40
#